data_AF-A0A382FWI8-F1
#
_entry.id   AF-A0A382FWI8-F1
#
_cell.length_a   1.000
_cell.length_b   1.000
_cell.length_c   1.000
_cell.angle_alpha   90.00
_cell.angle_beta   90.00
_cell.angle_gamma   90.00
#
_symmetry.space_group_name_H-M   'P 1'
#
loop_
_entity.id
_entity.type
_entity.pdbx_description
1 polymer ?
#
loop_
_entity_poly.entity_id
_entity_poly.type
_entity_poly.pdbx_seq_one_letter_code
_entity_poly.pdbx_strand_id
1 'polypeptide(L)'
;MEKVMRKGSAAAGLVAVLLSWVTAPVFAQERIELRSDVERALGSIEVAFQSTPDDEGSRRAYADILFELGNIWQANDVIRLLANLSSSSVNDLQLGARIALMLSDYDQAEGLFRRLRDIADAGSEAHIAAIRGLVMVYYQSNQYDQIRTLGLDNEEISTLATFIERFEGEPYQIEWATPEKVAHLPIINDFNQPGALPLMELEINGQRVEFILDTGGDRLYIDEAVAE
;
A
#
# COMPACT_ATOMS: atom_id res chain seq x y z
N MET A 1 10.48 95.22 -3.06
CA MET A 1 11.05 95.22 -1.69
C MET A 1 11.80 93.92 -1.49
N GLU A 2 13.12 94.03 -1.31
CA GLU A 2 14.07 92.98 -0.92
C GLU A 2 13.78 92.39 0.47
N LYS A 3 14.03 91.08 0.63
CA LYS A 3 14.87 90.48 1.69
C LYS A 3 15.04 88.97 1.45
N VAL A 4 16.26 88.49 1.14
CA VAL A 4 17.23 87.82 2.05
C VAL A 4 16.75 86.41 2.47
N MET A 5 17.21 85.28 1.91
CA MET A 5 18.53 84.62 1.90
C MET A 5 18.84 83.76 3.16
N ARG A 6 19.32 82.52 2.90
CA ARG A 6 20.10 81.56 3.73
C ARG A 6 19.33 80.44 4.45
N LYS A 7 19.89 79.24 4.69
CA LYS A 7 20.91 78.33 4.08
C LYS A 7 21.07 77.19 5.11
N GLY A 8 21.26 75.94 4.65
CA GLY A 8 21.77 74.79 5.41
C GLY A 8 21.41 73.50 4.66
N SER A 9 22.27 72.83 3.87
CA SER A 9 23.53 72.10 4.19
C SER A 9 23.30 71.03 5.26
N ALA A 10 23.73 69.78 5.17
CA ALA A 10 24.23 68.87 4.13
C ALA A 10 24.31 67.48 4.82
N ALA A 11 24.07 66.38 4.10
CA ALA A 11 24.61 65.01 4.35
C ALA A 11 23.94 64.09 3.32
N ALA A 12 24.60 63.68 2.23
CA ALA A 12 25.65 62.65 2.18
C ALA A 12 25.16 61.30 2.75
N GLY A 13 24.90 60.33 1.88
CA GLY A 13 24.52 58.98 2.29
C GLY A 13 24.05 58.09 1.13
N LEU A 14 24.97 57.78 0.22
CA LEU A 14 24.80 56.77 -0.81
C LEU A 14 25.24 55.41 -0.22
N VAL A 15 24.32 54.48 -0.03
CA VAL A 15 24.61 53.03 0.13
C VAL A 15 23.50 52.24 -0.56
N ALA A 16 23.77 51.85 -1.80
CA ALA A 16 23.28 50.58 -2.33
C ALA A 16 24.06 49.44 -1.67
N VAL A 17 23.51 48.20 -1.67
CA VAL A 17 23.96 46.91 -1.07
C VAL A 17 22.91 46.50 0.00
N LEU A 18 22.26 45.33 0.01
CA LEU A 18 22.55 44.01 -0.55
C LEU A 18 21.25 43.20 -0.74
N LEU A 19 21.27 42.35 -1.74
CA LEU A 19 20.40 41.20 -1.95
C LEU A 19 20.31 40.28 -0.71
N SER A 20 19.09 39.73 -0.56
CA SER A 20 18.81 38.31 -0.26
C SER A 20 18.70 37.84 1.20
N TRP A 21 17.87 36.78 1.31
CA TRP A 21 17.65 35.80 2.38
C TRP A 21 16.70 36.29 3.47
N VAL A 22 15.57 35.63 3.76
CA VAL A 22 15.34 34.19 3.82
C VAL A 22 13.91 33.90 3.36
N THR A 23 13.76 33.24 2.21
CA THR A 23 12.62 32.34 2.01
C THR A 23 12.68 31.33 3.14
N ALA A 24 11.75 31.42 4.09
CA ALA A 24 11.57 30.33 5.04
C ALA A 24 11.42 29.06 4.21
N PRO A 25 12.28 28.04 4.40
CA PRO A 25 12.00 26.78 3.79
C PRO A 25 10.67 26.33 4.38
N VAL A 26 9.66 26.18 3.52
CA VAL A 26 8.48 25.38 3.83
C VAL A 26 8.98 23.94 3.88
N PHE A 27 9.69 23.62 4.95
CA PHE A 27 9.72 22.27 5.46
C PHE A 27 8.35 22.09 6.11
N ALA A 28 7.35 21.78 5.28
CA ALA A 28 6.24 20.97 5.74
C ALA A 28 6.90 19.66 6.18
N GLN A 29 7.27 19.62 7.45
CA GLN A 29 7.75 18.42 8.08
C GLN A 29 6.58 17.47 8.01
N GLU A 30 6.66 16.51 7.09
CA GLU A 30 5.72 15.41 6.94
C GLU A 30 5.54 14.83 8.33
N ARG A 31 4.41 15.17 8.95
CA ARG A 31 4.15 14.79 10.33
C ARG A 31 3.95 13.30 10.25
N ILE A 32 4.92 12.52 10.73
CA ILE A 32 4.80 11.08 10.84
C ILE A 32 3.62 10.85 11.78
N GLU A 33 2.46 10.51 11.22
CA GLU A 33 1.30 10.12 12.02
C GLU A 33 1.65 8.84 12.75
N LEU A 34 1.63 8.91 14.08
CA LEU A 34 1.82 7.73 14.89
C LEU A 34 0.52 6.95 14.88
N ARG A 35 0.61 5.62 14.99
CA ARG A 35 -0.57 4.75 15.17
C ARG A 35 -1.49 5.26 16.30
N SER A 36 -0.91 5.80 17.37
CA SER A 36 -1.66 6.38 18.50
C SER A 36 -2.44 7.65 18.15
N ASP A 37 -2.07 8.36 17.09
CA ASP A 37 -2.83 9.50 16.57
C ASP A 37 -4.04 9.03 15.76
N VAL A 38 -3.85 8.00 14.93
CA VAL A 38 -4.91 7.31 14.16
C VAL A 38 -5.96 6.69 15.11
N GLU A 39 -5.51 5.99 16.15
CA GLU A 39 -6.39 5.41 17.18
C GLU A 39 -7.21 6.46 17.93
N ARG A 40 -6.65 7.66 18.14
CA ARG A 40 -7.37 8.77 18.79
C ARG A 40 -8.45 9.37 17.90
N ALA A 41 -8.21 9.40 16.59
CA ALA A 41 -9.18 9.90 15.61
C ALA A 41 -10.38 8.95 15.45
N LEU A 42 -10.16 7.62 15.57
CA LEU A 42 -11.16 6.58 15.35
C LEU A 42 -12.49 6.86 16.07
N GLY A 43 -12.46 7.18 17.36
CA GLY A 43 -13.69 7.34 18.15
C GLY A 43 -14.60 8.46 17.60
N SER A 44 -14.03 9.57 17.14
CA SER A 44 -14.82 10.66 16.55
C SER A 44 -15.37 10.32 15.17
N ILE A 45 -14.57 9.61 14.36
CA ILE A 45 -14.95 9.19 13.01
C ILE A 45 -16.05 8.12 13.08
N GLU A 46 -15.93 7.18 14.00
CA GLU A 46 -16.94 6.14 14.24
C GLU A 46 -18.29 6.76 14.64
N VAL A 47 -18.28 7.72 15.57
CA VAL A 47 -19.52 8.42 15.98
C VAL A 47 -20.15 9.16 14.80
N ALA A 48 -19.34 9.80 13.95
CA ALA A 48 -19.84 10.47 12.75
C ALA A 48 -20.50 9.46 11.79
N PHE A 49 -19.84 8.34 11.50
CA PHE A 49 -20.39 7.27 10.66
C PHE A 49 -21.67 6.67 11.24
N GLN A 50 -21.72 6.37 12.54
CA GLN A 50 -22.91 5.82 13.18
C GLN A 50 -24.09 6.79 13.18
N SER A 51 -23.82 8.10 13.24
CA SER A 51 -24.87 9.13 13.20
C SER A 51 -25.47 9.29 11.81
N THR A 52 -24.66 9.13 10.76
CA THR A 52 -25.07 9.27 9.35
C THR A 52 -24.43 8.19 8.48
N PRO A 53 -24.88 6.92 8.57
CA PRO A 53 -24.21 5.80 7.89
C PRO A 53 -24.37 5.83 6.36
N ASP A 54 -25.38 6.54 5.86
CA ASP A 54 -25.62 6.69 4.41
C ASP A 54 -24.84 7.87 3.80
N ASP A 55 -24.21 8.71 4.63
CA ASP A 55 -23.32 9.77 4.15
C ASP A 55 -22.02 9.15 3.61
N GLU A 56 -21.78 9.33 2.31
CA GLU A 56 -20.61 8.75 1.64
C GLU A 56 -19.29 9.26 2.23
N GLY A 57 -19.24 10.53 2.66
CA GLY A 57 -18.05 11.13 3.25
C GLY A 57 -17.67 10.48 4.58
N SER A 58 -18.65 10.34 5.47
CA SER A 58 -18.48 9.71 6.79
C SER A 58 -18.14 8.23 6.67
N ARG A 59 -18.78 7.52 5.73
CA ARG A 59 -18.49 6.12 5.40
C ARG A 59 -17.06 5.95 4.89
N ARG A 60 -16.63 6.81 3.96
CA ARG A 60 -15.27 6.78 3.41
C ARG A 60 -14.23 7.03 4.49
N ALA A 61 -14.40 8.06 5.31
CA ALA A 61 -13.49 8.38 6.40
C ALA A 61 -13.38 7.22 7.42
N TYR A 62 -14.50 6.55 7.71
CA TYR A 62 -14.50 5.40 8.61
C TYR A 62 -13.83 4.17 8.01
N ALA A 63 -14.04 3.88 6.72
CA ALA A 63 -13.32 2.79 6.06
C ALA A 63 -11.80 3.04 6.01
N ASP A 64 -11.39 4.28 5.75
CA ASP A 64 -9.99 4.67 5.63
C ASP A 64 -9.25 4.51 6.96
N ILE A 65 -9.80 5.04 8.06
CA ILE A 65 -9.18 4.89 9.39
C ILE A 65 -9.14 3.42 9.84
N LEU A 66 -10.16 2.61 9.49
CA LEU A 66 -10.15 1.18 9.76
C LEU A 66 -9.04 0.46 8.97
N PHE A 67 -8.85 0.84 7.72
CA PHE A 67 -7.78 0.30 6.87
C PHE A 67 -6.39 0.67 7.42
N GLU A 68 -6.17 1.92 7.82
CA GLU A 68 -4.92 2.38 8.43
C GLU A 68 -4.59 1.65 9.74
N LEU A 69 -5.61 1.29 10.52
CA LEU A 69 -5.45 0.51 11.76
C LEU A 69 -5.29 -1.00 11.51
N GLY A 70 -5.38 -1.46 10.27
CA GLY A 70 -5.29 -2.88 9.90
C GLY A 70 -6.57 -3.68 10.12
N ASN A 71 -7.71 -3.02 10.38
CA ASN A 71 -9.02 -3.66 10.52
C ASN A 71 -9.65 -3.94 9.13
N ILE A 72 -8.95 -4.72 8.31
CA ILE A 72 -9.23 -4.87 6.86
C ILE A 72 -10.63 -5.40 6.57
N TRP A 73 -11.11 -6.39 7.33
CA TRP A 73 -12.45 -6.97 7.15
C TRP A 73 -13.56 -5.93 7.36
N GLN A 74 -13.44 -5.14 8.42
CA GLN A 74 -14.43 -4.11 8.73
C GLN A 74 -14.34 -2.96 7.73
N ALA A 75 -13.13 -2.57 7.33
CA ALA A 75 -12.93 -1.58 6.27
C ALA A 75 -13.63 -2.02 4.97
N ASN A 76 -13.52 -3.31 4.60
CA ASN A 76 -14.20 -3.88 3.44
C ASN A 76 -15.73 -3.75 3.53
N ASP A 77 -16.31 -4.15 4.66
CA ASP A 77 -17.77 -4.09 4.85
C ASP A 77 -18.32 -2.67 4.75
N VAL A 78 -17.54 -1.68 5.22
CA VAL A 78 -17.91 -0.27 5.17
C VAL A 78 -17.78 0.29 3.75
N ILE A 79 -16.66 0.04 3.07
CA ILE A 79 -16.32 0.67 1.78
C ILE A 79 -17.02 0.04 0.58
N ARG A 80 -17.39 -1.25 0.64
CA ARG A 80 -17.90 -2.02 -0.52
C ARG A 80 -19.09 -1.38 -1.23
N LEU A 81 -19.92 -0.61 -0.52
CA LEU A 81 -21.03 0.14 -1.14
C LEU A 81 -20.54 1.27 -2.06
N LEU A 82 -19.42 1.92 -1.72
CA LEU A 82 -18.82 3.01 -2.49
C LEU A 82 -17.82 2.50 -3.54
N ALA A 83 -17.04 1.47 -3.17
CA ALA A 83 -16.00 0.88 -4.01
C ALA A 83 -16.54 -0.30 -4.83
N ASN A 84 -17.28 0.02 -5.87
CA ASN A 84 -17.81 -0.94 -6.83
C ASN A 84 -17.47 -0.51 -8.28
N LEU A 85 -17.71 -1.39 -9.25
CA LEU A 85 -17.33 -1.15 -10.66
C LEU A 85 -18.06 0.04 -11.31
N SER A 86 -19.16 0.51 -10.73
CA SER A 86 -19.87 1.71 -11.21
C SER A 86 -19.35 3.01 -10.58
N SER A 87 -18.48 2.92 -9.58
CA SER A 87 -17.90 4.10 -8.92
C SER A 87 -17.12 4.97 -9.90
N SER A 88 -17.24 6.28 -9.70
CA SER A 88 -16.47 7.32 -10.38
C SER A 88 -15.47 8.01 -9.43
N SER A 89 -15.41 7.57 -8.18
CA SER A 89 -14.54 8.14 -7.16
C SER A 89 -13.20 7.40 -7.15
N VAL A 90 -12.14 8.13 -7.50
CA VAL A 90 -10.76 7.64 -7.47
C VAL A 90 -10.40 7.08 -6.10
N ASN A 91 -10.76 7.79 -5.02
CA ASN A 91 -10.43 7.38 -3.66
C ASN A 91 -11.15 6.10 -3.24
N ASP A 92 -12.43 5.96 -3.59
CA ASP A 92 -13.20 4.75 -3.25
C ASP A 92 -12.67 3.53 -4.00
N LEU A 93 -12.44 3.68 -5.31
CA LEU A 93 -11.86 2.62 -6.12
C LEU A 93 -10.48 2.20 -5.62
N GLN A 94 -9.61 3.16 -5.29
CA GLN A 94 -8.27 2.88 -4.80
C GLN A 94 -8.28 2.16 -3.44
N LEU A 95 -9.07 2.64 -2.48
CA LEU A 95 -9.18 2.02 -1.16
C LEU A 95 -9.79 0.62 -1.26
N GLY A 96 -10.90 0.47 -1.98
CA GLY A 96 -11.55 -0.83 -2.16
C GLY A 96 -10.69 -1.85 -2.89
N ALA A 97 -9.96 -1.44 -3.94
CA ALA A 97 -9.07 -2.34 -4.68
C ALA A 97 -7.91 -2.84 -3.79
N ARG A 98 -7.34 -1.97 -2.95
CA ARG A 98 -6.29 -2.35 -1.99
C ARG A 98 -6.80 -3.32 -0.93
N ILE A 99 -8.00 -3.07 -0.40
CA ILE A 99 -8.66 -3.96 0.57
C ILE A 99 -8.92 -5.33 -0.07
N ALA A 100 -9.48 -5.36 -1.28
CA ALA A 100 -9.73 -6.58 -2.03
C ALA A 100 -8.44 -7.39 -2.24
N LEU A 101 -7.36 -6.72 -2.64
CA LEU A 101 -6.04 -7.34 -2.81
C LEU A 101 -5.51 -7.95 -1.49
N MET A 102 -5.66 -7.24 -0.36
CA MET A 102 -5.25 -7.73 0.96
C MET A 102 -6.08 -8.92 1.46
N LEU A 103 -7.33 -9.01 1.03
CA LEU A 103 -8.22 -10.14 1.34
C LEU A 103 -8.10 -11.28 0.33
N SER A 104 -7.15 -11.19 -0.62
CA SER A 104 -6.99 -12.15 -1.72
C SER A 104 -8.23 -12.30 -2.60
N ASP A 105 -9.14 -11.32 -2.62
CA ASP A 105 -10.24 -11.23 -3.58
C ASP A 105 -9.72 -10.61 -4.87
N TYR A 106 -8.95 -11.41 -5.61
CA TYR A 106 -8.23 -10.96 -6.79
C TYR A 106 -9.17 -10.53 -7.93
N ASP A 107 -10.32 -11.17 -8.08
CA ASP A 107 -11.32 -10.81 -9.10
C ASP A 107 -11.89 -9.41 -8.85
N GLN A 108 -12.27 -9.12 -7.60
CA GLN A 108 -12.74 -7.79 -7.22
C GLN A 108 -11.62 -6.74 -7.34
N ALA A 109 -10.42 -7.06 -6.85
CA ALA A 109 -9.26 -6.17 -6.91
C ALA A 109 -8.94 -5.80 -8.36
N GLU A 110 -8.92 -6.78 -9.27
CA GLU A 110 -8.67 -6.57 -10.69
C GLU A 110 -9.72 -5.61 -11.29
N GLY A 111 -11.00 -5.89 -11.07
CA GLY A 111 -12.09 -5.08 -11.60
C GLY A 111 -12.02 -3.62 -11.13
N LEU A 112 -11.74 -3.41 -9.84
CA LEU A 112 -11.62 -2.07 -9.27
C LEU A 112 -10.37 -1.34 -9.76
N PHE A 113 -9.21 -2.01 -9.86
CA PHE A 113 -8.01 -1.38 -10.40
C PHE A 113 -8.13 -1.07 -11.90
N ARG A 114 -8.74 -1.95 -12.71
CA ARG A 114 -9.04 -1.64 -14.12
C ARG A 114 -9.93 -0.41 -14.22
N ARG A 115 -10.99 -0.35 -13.43
CA ARG A 115 -11.89 0.81 -13.39
C ARG A 115 -11.15 2.09 -12.97
N LEU A 116 -10.30 2.02 -11.95
CA LEU A 116 -9.48 3.14 -11.50
C LEU A 116 -8.56 3.65 -12.60
N ARG A 117 -7.83 2.74 -13.27
CA ARG A 117 -6.96 3.07 -14.41
C ARG A 117 -7.75 3.76 -15.52
N ASP A 118 -8.93 3.25 -15.85
CA ASP A 118 -9.73 3.73 -16.98
C ASP A 118 -10.34 5.12 -16.74
N ILE A 119 -10.55 5.54 -15.48
CA ILE A 119 -11.10 6.87 -15.16
C ILE A 119 -10.04 7.90 -14.73
N ALA A 120 -8.86 7.45 -14.31
CA ALA A 120 -7.78 8.32 -13.90
C ALA A 120 -7.03 8.90 -15.10
N ASP A 121 -6.56 10.14 -14.99
CA ASP A 121 -5.72 10.73 -16.02
C ASP A 121 -4.41 9.94 -16.18
N ALA A 122 -4.01 9.67 -17.42
CA ALA A 122 -2.79 8.93 -17.72
C ALA A 122 -1.57 9.61 -17.07
N GLY A 123 -0.75 8.82 -16.37
CA GLY A 123 0.43 9.29 -15.64
C GLY A 123 0.15 9.97 -14.29
N SER A 124 -1.13 10.09 -13.87
CA SER A 124 -1.45 10.52 -12.51
C SER A 124 -1.06 9.45 -11.47
N GLU A 125 -0.88 9.87 -10.21
CA GLU A 125 -0.61 8.94 -9.09
C GLU A 125 -1.68 7.82 -8.99
N ALA A 126 -2.94 8.15 -9.21
CA ALA A 126 -4.04 7.18 -9.20
C ALA A 126 -3.92 6.16 -10.34
N HIS A 127 -3.55 6.62 -11.54
CA HIS A 127 -3.31 5.75 -12.69
C HIS A 127 -2.11 4.82 -12.45
N ILE A 128 -1.01 5.34 -11.93
CA ILE A 128 0.18 4.57 -11.57
C ILE A 128 -0.13 3.55 -10.47
N ALA A 129 -0.87 3.95 -9.43
CA ALA A 129 -1.30 3.07 -8.35
C ALA A 129 -2.18 1.93 -8.87
N ALA A 130 -3.07 2.21 -9.83
CA ALA A 130 -3.90 1.19 -10.47
C ALA A 130 -3.07 0.16 -11.24
N ILE A 131 -2.09 0.60 -12.02
CA ILE A 131 -1.18 -0.27 -12.76
C ILE A 131 -0.39 -1.15 -11.80
N ARG A 132 0.19 -0.56 -10.73
CA ARG A 132 0.92 -1.32 -9.70
C ARG A 132 0.02 -2.36 -9.02
N GLY A 133 -1.23 -2.00 -8.72
CA GLY A 133 -2.23 -2.90 -8.20
C GLY A 133 -2.51 -4.09 -9.12
N LEU A 134 -2.69 -3.83 -10.42
CA LEU A 134 -2.89 -4.89 -11.43
C LEU A 134 -1.69 -5.83 -11.53
N VAL A 135 -0.46 -5.30 -11.50
CA VAL A 135 0.76 -6.14 -11.47
C VAL A 135 0.75 -7.06 -10.24
N MET A 136 0.36 -6.56 -9.06
CA MET A 136 0.25 -7.41 -7.87
C MET A 136 -0.83 -8.48 -8.01
N VAL A 137 -2.01 -8.12 -8.54
CA VAL A 137 -3.10 -9.07 -8.79
C VAL A 137 -2.59 -10.20 -9.69
N TYR A 138 -2.04 -9.85 -10.86
CA TYR A 138 -1.57 -10.85 -11.83
C TYR A 138 -0.41 -11.68 -11.32
N TYR A 139 0.44 -11.10 -10.46
CA TYR A 139 1.49 -11.86 -9.80
C TYR A 139 0.92 -12.91 -8.84
N GLN A 140 0.02 -12.50 -7.95
CA GLN A 140 -0.55 -13.36 -6.92
C GLN A 140 -1.50 -14.42 -7.52
N SER A 141 -2.15 -14.13 -8.65
CA SER A 141 -3.05 -15.03 -9.35
C SER A 141 -2.38 -15.83 -10.47
N ASN A 142 -1.05 -15.77 -10.62
CA ASN A 142 -0.28 -16.48 -11.66
C ASN A 142 -0.70 -16.13 -13.10
N GLN A 143 -1.26 -14.94 -13.35
CA GLN A 143 -1.75 -14.49 -14.67
C GLN A 143 -0.72 -13.63 -15.40
N TYR A 144 0.51 -14.13 -15.58
CA TYR A 144 1.63 -13.31 -16.06
C TYR A 144 1.49 -12.77 -17.48
N ASP A 145 0.75 -13.45 -18.35
CA ASP A 145 0.47 -12.96 -19.70
C ASP A 145 -0.30 -11.63 -19.68
N GLN A 146 -1.12 -11.39 -18.66
CA GLN A 146 -1.89 -10.14 -18.53
C GLN A 146 -1.00 -8.93 -18.27
N ILE A 147 0.17 -9.10 -17.66
CA ILE A 147 1.08 -7.98 -17.37
C ILE A 147 1.58 -7.33 -18.66
N ARG A 148 1.84 -8.13 -19.70
CA ARG A 148 2.27 -7.62 -21.02
C ARG A 148 1.21 -6.74 -21.69
N THR A 149 -0.06 -6.89 -21.31
CA THR A 149 -1.17 -6.08 -21.84
C THR A 149 -1.30 -4.71 -21.18
N LEU A 150 -0.59 -4.48 -20.05
CA LEU A 150 -0.69 -3.24 -19.29
C LEU A 150 0.03 -2.05 -19.94
N GLY A 151 0.87 -2.29 -20.96
CA GLY A 151 1.55 -1.21 -21.70
C GLY A 151 2.47 -0.38 -20.82
N LEU A 152 3.29 -1.05 -19.99
CA LEU A 152 4.19 -0.38 -19.05
C LEU A 152 5.29 0.38 -19.80
N ASP A 153 5.41 1.69 -19.58
CA ASP A 153 6.58 2.43 -20.01
C ASP A 153 7.79 2.04 -19.16
N ASN A 154 8.96 1.86 -19.79
CA ASN A 154 10.16 1.23 -19.20
C ASN A 154 10.69 1.88 -17.90
N GLU A 155 10.30 3.12 -17.58
CA GLU A 155 10.70 3.81 -16.35
C GLU A 155 9.74 3.56 -15.16
N GLU A 156 8.51 3.11 -15.44
CA GLU A 156 7.49 2.82 -14.41
C GLU A 156 7.41 1.34 -14.01
N ILE A 157 8.24 0.50 -14.63
CA ILE A 157 8.29 -0.93 -14.35
C ILE A 157 8.71 -1.11 -12.89
N SER A 158 7.74 -1.52 -12.06
CA SER A 158 8.07 -2.04 -10.73
C SER A 158 9.07 -3.19 -10.92
N THR A 159 10.07 -3.29 -10.05
CA THR A 159 11.04 -4.41 -10.09
C THR A 159 10.36 -5.77 -10.21
N LEU A 160 9.12 -5.90 -9.72
CA LEU A 160 8.28 -7.07 -9.88
C LEU A 160 7.84 -7.33 -11.32
N ALA A 161 7.39 -6.32 -12.06
CA ALA A 161 7.03 -6.50 -13.47
C ALA A 161 8.25 -6.94 -14.31
N THR A 162 9.43 -6.33 -14.09
CA THR A 162 10.68 -6.80 -14.72
C THR A 162 11.02 -8.24 -14.34
N PHE A 163 10.78 -8.62 -13.08
CA PHE A 163 11.02 -9.98 -12.61
C PHE A 163 10.10 -10.99 -13.31
N ILE A 164 8.82 -10.65 -13.44
CA ILE A 164 7.81 -11.51 -14.07
C ILE A 164 8.11 -11.74 -15.56
N GLU A 165 8.55 -10.71 -16.29
CA GLU A 165 8.87 -10.83 -17.71
C GLU A 165 10.01 -11.83 -18.00
N ARG A 166 10.81 -12.20 -17.00
CA ARG A 166 11.88 -13.20 -17.14
C ARG A 166 11.37 -14.63 -17.21
N PHE A 167 10.11 -14.88 -16.88
CA PHE A 167 9.52 -16.21 -16.93
C PHE A 167 8.73 -16.41 -18.22
N GLU A 168 9.00 -17.52 -18.91
CA GLU A 168 8.16 -17.99 -20.00
C GLU A 168 6.98 -18.79 -19.41
N GLY A 169 5.75 -18.34 -19.65
CA GLY A 169 4.53 -19.00 -19.15
C GLY A 169 4.25 -18.75 -17.67
N GLU A 170 3.77 -19.78 -16.99
CA GLU A 170 3.33 -19.76 -15.58
C GLU A 170 4.36 -20.48 -14.69
N PRO A 171 5.41 -19.79 -14.16
CA PRO A 171 6.51 -20.41 -13.43
C PRO A 171 6.15 -21.12 -12.13
N TYR A 172 5.01 -20.80 -11.51
CA TYR A 172 4.57 -21.41 -10.26
C TYR A 172 3.47 -22.44 -10.47
N GLN A 173 3.64 -23.34 -11.44
CA GLN A 173 2.80 -24.53 -11.50
C GLN A 173 3.12 -25.43 -10.30
N ILE A 174 2.09 -25.82 -9.56
CA ILE A 174 2.23 -26.87 -8.55
C ILE A 174 2.29 -28.20 -9.26
N GLU A 175 3.49 -28.73 -9.43
CA GLU A 175 3.71 -30.09 -9.90
C GLU A 175 3.55 -31.07 -8.74
N TRP A 176 2.43 -31.78 -8.72
CA TRP A 176 2.22 -32.85 -7.75
C TRP A 176 2.91 -34.12 -8.22
N ALA A 177 3.89 -34.58 -7.46
CA ALA A 177 4.56 -35.85 -7.73
C ALA A 177 3.63 -37.06 -7.57
N THR A 178 2.53 -36.92 -6.82
CA THR A 178 1.57 -38.00 -6.55
C THR A 178 0.12 -37.59 -6.85
N PRO A 179 -0.75 -38.53 -7.24
CA PRO A 179 -2.17 -38.25 -7.54
C PRO A 179 -2.96 -37.68 -6.36
N GLU A 180 -2.53 -37.96 -5.13
CA GLU A 180 -3.19 -37.55 -3.89
C GLU A 180 -3.03 -36.05 -3.62
N LYS A 181 -2.09 -35.38 -4.30
CA LYS A 181 -1.81 -33.94 -4.14
C LYS A 181 -1.54 -33.55 -2.68
N VAL A 182 -0.73 -34.37 -2.00
CA VAL A 182 -0.30 -34.15 -0.61
C VAL A 182 1.18 -33.83 -0.58
N ALA A 183 1.54 -32.73 0.08
CA ALA A 183 2.94 -32.39 0.37
C ALA A 183 3.22 -32.71 1.83
N HIS A 184 4.18 -33.59 2.09
CA HIS A 184 4.68 -33.85 3.43
C HIS A 184 5.88 -32.94 3.67
N LEU A 185 5.70 -31.88 4.45
CA LEU A 185 6.80 -31.04 4.91
C LEU A 185 7.28 -31.58 6.26
N PRO A 186 8.52 -32.08 6.38
CA PRO A 186 9.07 -32.46 7.67
C PRO A 186 9.33 -31.19 8.48
N ILE A 187 8.38 -30.84 9.35
CA ILE A 187 8.57 -29.76 10.31
C ILE A 187 9.36 -30.33 11.48
N ILE A 188 10.58 -29.82 11.67
CA ILE A 188 11.38 -30.09 12.85
C ILE A 188 10.98 -29.03 13.89
N ASN A 189 10.22 -29.46 14.89
CA ASN A 189 9.99 -28.68 16.09
C ASN A 189 10.61 -29.43 17.26
N ASP A 190 11.63 -28.87 17.90
CA ASP A 190 12.15 -29.44 19.14
C ASP A 190 11.16 -29.16 20.26
N PHE A 191 10.22 -30.10 20.45
CA PHE A 191 9.19 -30.03 21.50
C PHE A 191 9.78 -29.99 22.93
N ASN A 192 11.08 -30.25 23.10
CA ASN A 192 11.76 -30.12 24.40
C ASN A 192 12.33 -28.70 24.63
N GLN A 193 12.26 -27.80 23.64
CA GLN A 193 12.69 -26.40 23.75
C GLN A 193 11.50 -25.46 23.55
N PRO A 194 10.84 -25.01 24.64
CA PRO A 194 9.77 -24.02 24.57
C PRO A 194 10.25 -22.75 23.85
N GLY A 195 9.61 -22.40 22.72
CA GLY A 195 9.95 -21.23 21.91
C GLY A 195 10.83 -21.51 20.68
N ALA A 196 11.19 -22.77 20.41
CA ALA A 196 11.79 -23.14 19.13
C ALA A 196 10.79 -22.86 17.99
N LEU A 197 11.21 -22.05 17.02
CA LEU A 197 10.43 -21.81 15.82
C LEU A 197 10.45 -23.06 14.93
N PRO A 198 9.37 -23.35 14.17
CA PRO A 198 9.34 -24.48 13.25
C PRO A 198 10.48 -24.36 12.23
N LEU A 199 11.30 -25.41 12.13
CA LEU A 199 12.39 -25.51 11.17
C LEU A 199 12.01 -26.45 10.03
N MET A 200 12.23 -25.99 8.80
CA MET A 200 12.03 -26.77 7.58
C MET A 200 13.37 -26.93 6.89
N GLU A 201 13.67 -28.15 6.45
CA GLU A 201 14.90 -28.43 5.72
C GLU A 201 14.59 -28.69 4.26
N LEU A 202 15.28 -27.97 3.37
CA LEU A 202 15.23 -28.19 1.94
C LEU A 202 16.62 -28.44 1.39
N GLU A 203 16.72 -29.26 0.36
CA GLU A 203 17.95 -29.43 -0.41
C GLU A 203 17.78 -28.70 -1.76
N ILE A 204 18.65 -27.72 -2.01
CA ILE A 204 18.67 -26.94 -3.26
C ILE A 204 20.03 -27.15 -3.90
N ASN A 205 20.06 -27.75 -5.10
CA ASN A 205 21.30 -28.03 -5.84
C ASN A 205 22.36 -28.82 -5.03
N GLY A 206 21.94 -29.78 -4.21
CA GLY A 206 22.86 -30.55 -3.37
C GLY A 206 23.31 -29.83 -2.09
N GLN A 207 22.80 -28.63 -1.81
CA GLN A 207 23.06 -27.90 -0.57
C GLN A 207 21.83 -27.89 0.34
N ARG A 208 22.02 -28.29 1.59
CA ARG A 208 20.99 -28.22 2.62
C ARG A 208 20.82 -26.77 3.06
N VAL A 209 19.58 -26.31 3.06
CA VAL A 209 19.15 -24.99 3.50
C VAL A 209 18.08 -25.18 4.57
N GLU A 210 18.25 -24.47 5.68
CA GLU A 210 17.30 -24.45 6.79
C GLU A 210 16.46 -23.18 6.70
N PHE A 211 15.14 -23.35 6.77
CA PHE A 211 14.17 -22.27 6.79
C PHE A 211 13.46 -22.26 8.14
N ILE A 212 13.29 -21.08 8.70
CA ILE A 212 12.50 -20.88 9.91
C ILE A 212 11.23 -20.14 9.53
N LEU A 213 10.07 -20.66 9.95
CA LEU A 213 8.81 -19.95 9.79
C LEU A 213 8.63 -18.97 10.96
N ASP A 214 9.17 -17.76 10.80
CA ASP A 214 8.93 -16.66 11.73
C ASP A 214 7.72 -15.84 11.26
N THR A 215 6.58 -16.08 11.87
CA THR A 215 5.33 -15.34 11.55
C THR A 215 5.26 -13.99 12.25
N GLY A 216 6.23 -13.64 13.10
CA GLY A 216 6.18 -12.46 13.97
C GLY A 216 5.06 -12.49 15.01
N GLY A 217 4.23 -13.54 15.04
CA GLY A 217 3.22 -13.79 16.05
C GLY A 217 3.77 -14.68 17.17
N ASP A 218 3.24 -14.50 18.39
CA ASP A 218 3.71 -15.25 19.57
C ASP A 218 3.53 -16.77 19.45
N ARG A 219 2.67 -17.27 18.54
CA ARG A 219 2.31 -18.69 18.39
C ARG A 219 1.85 -19.04 16.96
N LEU A 220 2.30 -20.20 16.46
CA LEU A 220 1.66 -20.90 15.34
C LEU A 220 0.58 -21.84 15.91
N TYR A 221 -0.68 -21.65 15.48
CA TYR A 221 -1.77 -22.57 15.81
C TYR A 221 -1.87 -23.62 14.71
N ILE A 222 -1.61 -24.89 15.06
CA ILE A 222 -1.89 -26.04 14.19
C ILE A 222 -3.18 -26.67 14.71
N ASP A 223 -4.12 -26.96 13.81
CA ASP A 223 -5.35 -27.68 14.15
C ASP A 223 -4.99 -29.07 14.74
N GLU A 224 -5.66 -29.45 15.81
CA GLU A 224 -5.40 -30.71 16.53
C GLU A 224 -5.56 -31.93 15.59
N ALA A 225 -6.44 -31.83 14.60
CA ALA A 225 -6.63 -32.86 13.57
C ALA A 225 -5.45 -33.04 12.60
N VAL A 226 -4.49 -32.11 12.57
CA VAL A 226 -3.30 -32.14 11.71
C VAL A 226 -2.04 -32.60 12.47
N ALA A 227 -2.13 -32.69 13.81
CA ALA A 227 -1.00 -33.03 14.67
C ALA A 227 -0.81 -34.54 14.94
N GLU A 228 -1.66 -35.41 14.38
CA GLU A 228 -1.56 -36.89 14.46
C GLU A 228 -0.85 -37.51 13.25
#